data_AF-A0A286G6J8-F1
#
_entry.id   AF-A0A286G6J8-F1
#
_cell.length_a   1.000
_cell.length_b   1.000
_cell.length_c   1.000
_cell.angle_alpha   90.00
_cell.angle_beta   90.00
_cell.angle_gamma   90.00
#
_symmetry.space_group_name_H-M   'P 1'
#
loop_
_entity.id
_entity.type
_entity.pdbx_description
1 polymer ?
#
loop_
_entity_poly.entity_id
_entity_poly.type
_entity_poly.pdbx_seq_one_letter_code
_entity_poly.pdbx_strand_id
1 'polypeptide(L)'
;MKSHDAVQALSALAYGARMDIFRILVEAGEDGMPAGHIAEQCGMSASTLSFHLNQLKAAGLVSHRRLGRSLIYSANRALMDTLIGYLGETFHSGPAGVANQTTPAAHAGTGSMSDAVYNVLFIGAANSGRSIMAEAILNREGRGRFRGFSAGVGPSGEVSGVAQSLLHRMNYPTSALRSKPLAEFRAEGAPLMHFAFTVADLPETAALGALPGQPLRADWSVPDPLTFVGTEAEIGAFYHDVFRMLHNRITVFTALPFRSLDRLSLQRRLDAIGREPAAAGVA
;
A
#
# COMPACT_ATOMS: atom_id res chain seq x y z
N MET A 1 23.39 8.09 -12.81
CA MET A 1 22.77 9.27 -12.16
C MET A 1 23.60 9.66 -10.94
N LYS A 2 23.64 10.94 -10.53
CA LYS A 2 24.33 11.34 -9.28
C LYS A 2 23.35 11.37 -8.11
N SER A 3 23.85 11.19 -6.89
CA SER A 3 23.04 11.18 -5.66
C SER A 3 22.20 12.45 -5.48
N HIS A 4 22.78 13.62 -5.74
CA HIS A 4 22.08 14.91 -5.65
C HIS A 4 20.84 14.96 -6.56
N ASP A 5 20.98 14.51 -7.81
CA ASP A 5 19.88 14.51 -8.79
C ASP A 5 18.77 13.52 -8.38
N ALA A 6 19.15 12.41 -7.75
CA ALA A 6 18.21 11.42 -7.21
C ALA A 6 17.40 11.97 -6.04
N VAL A 7 18.07 12.62 -5.09
CA VAL A 7 17.40 13.28 -3.97
C VAL A 7 16.45 14.35 -4.49
N GLN A 8 16.89 15.18 -5.44
CA GLN A 8 16.07 16.24 -6.01
C GLN A 8 14.80 15.70 -6.71
N ALA A 9 14.92 14.64 -7.50
CA ALA A 9 13.77 13.99 -8.14
C ALA A 9 12.81 13.38 -7.11
N LEU A 10 13.33 12.68 -6.11
CA LEU A 10 12.51 12.07 -5.05
C LEU A 10 11.80 13.12 -4.19
N SER A 11 12.49 14.19 -3.80
CA SER A 11 11.89 15.31 -3.06
C SER A 11 10.80 16.02 -3.87
N ALA A 12 10.98 16.15 -5.19
CA ALA A 12 9.95 16.67 -6.06
C ALA A 12 8.72 15.75 -6.16
N LEU A 13 8.87 14.42 -6.03
CA LEU A 13 7.74 13.49 -6.03
C LEU A 13 7.12 13.25 -4.64
N ALA A 14 7.81 13.59 -3.56
CA ALA A 14 7.35 13.44 -2.18
C ALA A 14 6.25 14.44 -1.77
N TYR A 15 5.27 14.67 -2.64
CA TYR A 15 4.10 15.51 -2.39
C TYR A 15 2.93 15.04 -3.26
N GLY A 16 1.76 14.83 -2.65
CA GLY A 16 0.60 14.20 -3.28
C GLY A 16 0.22 14.82 -4.63
N ALA A 17 0.02 16.15 -4.68
CA ALA A 17 -0.37 16.81 -5.92
C ALA A 17 0.68 16.67 -7.05
N ARG A 18 1.98 16.68 -6.71
CA ARG A 18 3.05 16.53 -7.71
C ARG A 18 3.12 15.09 -8.25
N MET A 19 2.85 14.12 -7.39
CA MET A 19 2.72 12.72 -7.81
C MET A 19 1.51 12.50 -8.71
N ASP A 20 0.36 13.10 -8.39
CA ASP A 20 -0.86 12.98 -9.22
C ASP A 20 -0.65 13.60 -10.61
N ILE A 21 -0.07 14.81 -10.67
CA ILE A 21 0.32 15.46 -11.94
C ILE A 21 1.27 14.56 -12.74
N PHE A 22 2.31 14.03 -12.09
CA PHE A 22 3.28 13.17 -12.77
C PHE A 22 2.63 11.88 -13.29
N ARG A 23 1.74 11.23 -12.52
CA ARG A 23 1.02 10.01 -12.95
C ARG A 23 0.17 10.26 -14.18
N ILE A 24 -0.62 11.33 -14.19
CA ILE A 24 -1.46 11.71 -15.35
C ILE A 24 -0.59 11.95 -16.58
N LEU A 25 0.56 12.62 -16.42
CA LEU A 25 1.49 12.85 -17.52
C LEU A 25 2.20 11.59 -18.02
N VAL A 26 2.41 10.60 -17.14
CA VAL A 26 2.92 9.28 -17.53
C VAL A 26 1.88 8.51 -18.34
N GLU A 27 0.61 8.56 -17.93
CA GLU A 27 -0.52 7.96 -18.65
C GLU A 27 -0.77 8.61 -20.00
N ALA A 28 -0.62 9.94 -20.09
CA ALA A 28 -0.74 10.70 -21.34
C ALA A 28 0.39 10.41 -22.36
N GLY A 29 1.47 9.72 -21.94
CA GLY A 29 2.56 9.33 -22.84
C GLY A 29 3.33 10.51 -23.43
N GLU A 30 3.96 10.29 -24.58
CA GLU A 30 4.75 11.31 -25.29
C GLU A 30 3.88 12.46 -25.84
N ASP A 31 2.61 12.16 -26.13
CA ASP A 31 1.62 13.14 -26.55
C ASP A 31 1.39 14.19 -25.46
N GLY A 32 1.54 13.82 -24.19
CA GLY A 32 1.43 14.74 -23.06
C GLY A 32 0.04 15.37 -22.93
N MET A 33 -0.06 16.40 -22.10
CA MET A 33 -1.34 17.01 -21.76
C MET A 33 -1.24 18.56 -21.65
N PRO A 34 -2.24 19.32 -22.13
CA PRO A 34 -2.32 20.76 -21.89
C PRO A 34 -2.46 21.09 -20.41
N ALA A 35 -1.82 22.18 -19.95
CA ALA A 35 -1.90 22.62 -18.56
C ALA A 35 -3.35 22.79 -18.05
N GLY A 36 -4.28 23.27 -18.90
CA GLY A 36 -5.69 23.40 -18.53
C GLY A 36 -6.34 22.06 -18.15
N HIS A 37 -6.15 21.03 -18.98
CA HIS A 37 -6.68 19.69 -18.68
C HIS A 37 -6.03 19.06 -17.45
N ILE A 38 -4.73 19.29 -17.22
CA ILE A 38 -4.07 18.82 -16.00
C ILE A 38 -4.70 19.48 -14.76
N ALA A 39 -4.98 20.79 -14.82
CA ALA A 39 -5.59 21.53 -13.72
C ALA A 39 -6.99 20.99 -13.40
N GLU A 40 -7.79 20.72 -14.42
CA GLU A 40 -9.13 20.15 -14.30
C GLU A 40 -9.10 18.75 -13.67
N GLN A 41 -8.24 17.86 -14.17
CA GLN A 41 -8.15 16.49 -13.66
C GLN A 41 -7.62 16.42 -12.22
N CYS A 42 -6.71 17.32 -11.85
CA CYS A 42 -6.20 17.41 -10.48
C CYS A 42 -7.10 18.25 -9.56
N GLY A 43 -8.15 18.92 -10.07
CA GLY A 43 -9.01 19.80 -9.29
C GLY A 43 -8.28 21.02 -8.71
N MET A 44 -7.30 21.57 -9.44
CA MET A 44 -6.39 22.63 -8.95
C MET A 44 -6.59 23.94 -9.72
N SER A 45 -6.29 25.07 -9.08
CA SER A 45 -6.20 26.35 -9.79
C SER A 45 -4.96 26.39 -10.70
N ALA A 46 -5.02 27.22 -11.75
CA ALA A 46 -3.91 27.38 -12.69
C ALA A 46 -2.60 27.86 -12.02
N SER A 47 -2.70 28.70 -10.99
CA SER A 47 -1.55 29.20 -10.23
C SER A 47 -0.88 28.09 -9.42
N THR A 48 -1.68 27.26 -8.73
CA THR A 48 -1.17 26.13 -7.93
C THR A 48 -0.57 25.07 -8.84
N LEU A 49 -1.22 24.75 -9.96
CA LEU A 49 -0.64 23.83 -10.95
C LEU A 49 0.70 24.35 -11.49
N SER A 50 0.78 25.62 -11.85
CA SER A 50 2.01 26.21 -12.38
C SER A 50 3.17 26.11 -11.38
N PHE A 51 2.88 26.32 -10.09
CA PHE A 51 3.86 26.13 -9.02
C PHE A 51 4.40 24.69 -8.96
N HIS A 52 3.51 23.69 -9.03
CA HIS A 52 3.90 22.28 -9.02
C HIS A 52 4.64 21.85 -10.29
N LEU A 53 4.18 22.27 -11.47
CA LEU A 53 4.84 22.00 -12.75
C LEU A 53 6.24 22.61 -12.81
N ASN A 54 6.44 23.81 -12.24
CA ASN A 54 7.76 24.42 -12.17
C ASN A 54 8.73 23.62 -11.28
N GLN A 55 8.26 23.08 -10.15
CA GLN A 55 9.09 22.24 -9.29
C GLN A 55 9.43 20.89 -9.94
N LEU A 56 8.44 20.25 -10.56
CA LEU A 56 8.67 19.01 -11.32
C LEU A 56 9.63 19.25 -12.49
N LYS A 57 9.51 20.39 -13.19
CA LYS A 57 10.40 20.78 -14.28
C LYS A 57 11.82 21.05 -13.78
N ALA A 58 11.96 21.74 -12.65
CA ALA A 58 13.26 22.00 -12.03
C ALA A 58 13.97 20.70 -11.61
N ALA A 59 13.22 19.68 -11.23
CA ALA A 59 13.73 18.33 -10.96
C ALA A 59 13.90 17.46 -12.23
N GLY A 60 13.62 17.98 -13.42
CA GLY A 60 13.75 17.27 -14.70
C GLY A 60 12.67 16.22 -14.98
N LEU A 61 11.68 16.07 -14.09
CA LEU A 61 10.64 15.03 -14.17
C LEU A 61 9.58 15.31 -15.22
N VAL A 62 9.37 16.58 -15.59
CA VAL A 62 8.46 16.96 -16.66
C VAL A 62 9.13 17.91 -17.63
N SER A 63 8.77 17.79 -18.89
CA SER A 63 9.11 18.72 -19.96
C SER A 63 7.84 19.36 -20.49
N HIS A 64 7.99 20.44 -21.26
CA HIS A 64 6.88 21.00 -22.01
C HIS A 64 7.29 21.37 -23.42
N ARG A 65 6.31 21.38 -24.31
CA ARG A 65 6.39 21.94 -25.65
C ARG A 65 5.24 22.90 -25.89
N ARG A 66 5.46 23.89 -26.73
CA ARG A 66 4.42 24.86 -27.10
C ARG A 66 3.71 24.39 -28.35
N LEU A 67 2.39 24.24 -28.27
CA LEU A 67 1.52 23.92 -29.40
C LEU A 67 0.48 25.04 -29.53
N GLY A 68 0.75 25.99 -30.43
CA GLY A 68 -0.03 27.21 -30.58
C GLY A 68 -0.01 28.07 -29.31
N ARG A 69 -1.20 28.29 -28.71
CA ARG A 69 -1.39 29.08 -27.49
C ARG A 69 -1.28 28.27 -26.20
N SER A 70 -1.17 26.94 -26.29
CA SER A 70 -1.17 26.03 -25.15
C SER A 70 0.22 25.43 -24.92
N LEU A 71 0.57 25.24 -23.65
CA LEU A 71 1.73 24.45 -23.25
C LEU A 71 1.28 23.01 -22.99
N ILE A 72 1.89 22.08 -23.71
CA ILE A 72 1.68 20.64 -23.55
C ILE A 72 2.83 20.11 -22.70
N TYR A 73 2.50 19.55 -21.54
CA TYR A 73 3.46 18.96 -20.62
C TYR A 73 3.53 17.46 -20.82
N SER A 74 4.70 16.86 -20.64
CA SER A 74 4.94 15.43 -20.76
C SER A 74 5.89 14.96 -19.66
N ALA A 75 5.73 13.71 -19.20
CA ALA A 75 6.64 13.13 -18.23
C ALA A 75 7.96 12.72 -18.88
N ASN A 76 9.08 12.98 -18.20
CA ASN A 76 10.39 12.54 -18.63
C ASN A 76 10.65 11.10 -18.16
N ARG A 77 10.20 10.13 -18.97
CA ARG A 77 10.32 8.69 -18.67
C ARG A 77 11.79 8.24 -18.58
N ALA A 78 12.66 8.75 -19.45
CA ALA A 78 14.07 8.37 -19.45
C ALA A 78 14.78 8.73 -18.12
N LEU A 79 14.44 9.89 -17.52
CA LEU A 79 14.94 10.24 -16.19
C LEU A 79 14.44 9.28 -15.12
N MET A 80 13.17 8.87 -15.20
CA MET A 80 12.59 7.91 -14.25
C MET A 80 13.27 6.54 -14.34
N ASP A 81 13.52 6.05 -15.55
CA ASP A 81 14.26 4.80 -15.76
C ASP A 81 15.67 4.88 -15.17
N THR A 82 16.33 6.04 -15.34
CA THR A 82 17.66 6.30 -14.76
C THR A 82 17.62 6.36 -13.23
N LEU A 83 16.59 6.99 -12.64
CA LEU A 83 16.38 7.05 -11.19
C LEU A 83 16.15 5.64 -10.62
N ILE A 84 15.29 4.84 -11.27
CA ILE A 84 15.04 3.45 -10.90
C ILE A 84 16.33 2.63 -10.97
N GLY A 85 17.12 2.79 -12.03
CA GLY A 85 18.41 2.14 -12.18
C GLY A 85 19.38 2.51 -11.05
N TYR A 86 19.50 3.80 -10.72
CA TYR A 86 20.35 4.30 -9.63
C TYR A 86 19.94 3.74 -8.26
N LEU A 87 18.64 3.69 -7.98
CA LEU A 87 18.13 3.05 -6.76
C LEU A 87 18.44 1.55 -6.76
N GLY A 88 18.28 0.89 -7.91
CA GLY A 88 18.62 -0.52 -8.13
C GLY A 88 20.08 -0.85 -7.82
N GLU A 89 21.03 -0.05 -8.29
CA GLU A 89 22.46 -0.22 -8.03
C GLU A 89 22.78 -0.19 -6.52
N THR A 90 22.12 0.69 -5.77
CA THR A 90 22.32 0.83 -4.31
C THR A 90 21.92 -0.45 -3.56
N PHE A 91 20.92 -1.19 -4.04
CA PHE A 91 20.51 -2.47 -3.45
C PHE A 91 21.50 -3.61 -3.70
N HIS A 92 22.39 -3.48 -4.70
CA HIS A 92 23.39 -4.51 -5.03
C HIS A 92 24.76 -4.27 -4.39
N SER A 93 25.01 -3.09 -3.79
CA SER A 93 26.30 -2.73 -3.15
C SER A 93 26.31 -2.87 -1.60
N GLY A 94 25.47 -3.74 -1.02
CA GLY A 94 25.55 -4.13 0.40
C GLY A 94 26.80 -5.00 0.71
N PRO A 95 27.14 -5.24 2.00
CA PRO A 95 28.36 -5.95 2.37
C PRO A 95 28.36 -7.35 1.74
N ALA A 96 29.48 -7.67 1.07
CA ALA A 96 29.68 -8.90 0.32
C ALA A 96 29.47 -10.16 1.17
N GLY A 97 28.67 -11.08 0.61
CA GLY A 97 28.30 -12.38 1.18
C GLY A 97 26.84 -12.63 0.82
N VAL A 98 26.50 -13.02 -0.40
CA VAL A 98 26.87 -14.29 -1.03
C VAL A 98 27.09 -14.07 -2.52
N ALA A 99 28.27 -14.45 -3.01
CA ALA A 99 28.56 -14.51 -4.44
C ALA A 99 27.65 -15.56 -5.11
N ASN A 100 26.77 -15.13 -6.03
CA ASN A 100 26.06 -16.05 -6.90
C ASN A 100 26.99 -16.39 -8.08
N GLN A 101 27.69 -17.51 -7.99
CA GLN A 101 28.40 -18.07 -9.13
C GLN A 101 27.37 -18.64 -10.11
N THR A 102 27.26 -18.01 -11.26
CA THR A 102 26.65 -18.56 -12.46
C THR A 102 27.43 -19.78 -12.95
N THR A 103 26.83 -20.97 -12.88
CA THR A 103 27.15 -22.09 -13.77
C THR A 103 25.85 -22.83 -14.11
N PRO A 104 25.64 -23.27 -15.37
CA PRO A 104 24.34 -23.68 -15.86
C PRO A 104 24.12 -25.17 -15.60
N ALA A 105 22.97 -25.53 -15.05
CA ALA A 105 22.47 -26.90 -15.11
C ALA A 105 20.96 -26.85 -15.31
N ALA A 106 20.55 -27.26 -16.51
CA ALA A 106 19.21 -27.62 -16.87
C ALA A 106 18.57 -28.49 -15.78
N HIS A 107 17.43 -28.06 -15.26
CA HIS A 107 16.30 -28.94 -14.97
C HIS A 107 15.05 -28.22 -15.48
N ALA A 108 14.46 -28.84 -16.49
CA ALA A 108 13.18 -28.46 -17.05
C ALA A 108 12.13 -28.36 -15.93
N GLY A 109 11.58 -27.17 -15.82
CA GLY A 109 10.51 -26.79 -14.93
C GLY A 109 10.03 -25.42 -15.39
N THR A 110 9.57 -25.33 -16.64
CA THR A 110 8.83 -24.19 -17.17
C THR A 110 7.50 -24.07 -16.41
N GLY A 111 7.58 -23.59 -15.17
CA GLY A 111 6.49 -22.96 -14.47
C GLY A 111 6.60 -21.46 -14.69
N SER A 112 5.98 -20.97 -15.76
CA SER A 112 5.59 -19.57 -15.85
C SER A 112 4.79 -19.24 -14.59
N MET A 113 5.32 -18.44 -13.66
CA MET A 113 4.51 -17.94 -12.54
C MET A 113 3.59 -16.82 -13.07
N SER A 114 2.47 -17.25 -13.65
CA SER A 114 1.29 -16.43 -13.89
C SER A 114 0.79 -15.77 -12.59
N ASP A 115 0.41 -14.49 -12.64
CA ASP A 115 -0.78 -13.88 -12.01
C ASP A 115 -1.29 -14.38 -10.62
N ALA A 116 -0.42 -14.88 -9.74
CA ALA A 116 -0.86 -15.47 -8.48
C ALA A 116 -1.43 -14.42 -7.51
N VAL A 117 -2.68 -14.62 -7.09
CA VAL A 117 -3.37 -13.78 -6.10
C VAL A 117 -2.81 -14.06 -4.70
N TYR A 118 -2.38 -13.01 -4.01
CA TYR A 118 -1.86 -13.13 -2.64
C TYR A 118 -2.98 -13.13 -1.60
N ASN A 119 -3.16 -14.26 -0.92
CA ASN A 119 -3.98 -14.34 0.30
C ASN A 119 -3.31 -13.63 1.49
N VAL A 120 -4.05 -12.76 2.17
CA VAL A 120 -3.62 -11.97 3.34
C VAL A 120 -4.64 -12.12 4.46
N LEU A 121 -4.18 -12.44 5.67
CA LEU A 121 -5.02 -12.55 6.86
C LEU A 121 -4.77 -11.40 7.84
N PHE A 122 -5.81 -10.64 8.18
CA PHE A 122 -5.76 -9.64 9.24
C PHE A 122 -6.31 -10.19 10.55
N ILE A 123 -5.49 -10.19 11.60
CA ILE A 123 -5.81 -10.81 12.89
C ILE A 123 -6.08 -9.70 13.92
N GLY A 124 -7.30 -9.66 14.44
CA GLY A 124 -7.68 -8.78 15.54
C GLY A 124 -8.03 -9.55 16.81
N ALA A 125 -8.41 -8.84 17.86
CA ALA A 125 -8.94 -9.46 19.08
C ALA A 125 -10.32 -10.09 18.81
N ALA A 126 -11.32 -9.25 18.54
CA ALA A 126 -12.72 -9.65 18.40
C ALA A 126 -13.21 -9.88 16.96
N ASN A 127 -12.41 -9.58 15.94
CA ASN A 127 -12.83 -9.60 14.53
C ASN A 127 -14.14 -8.83 14.23
N SER A 128 -14.30 -7.68 14.87
CA SER A 128 -15.52 -6.89 14.77
C SER A 128 -15.31 -5.51 14.11
N GLY A 129 -14.17 -4.85 14.36
CA GLY A 129 -13.86 -3.52 13.83
C GLY A 129 -12.61 -3.52 12.94
N ARG A 130 -11.43 -3.37 13.55
CA ARG A 130 -10.12 -3.18 12.87
C ARG A 130 -9.84 -4.19 11.76
N SER A 131 -9.87 -5.48 12.06
CA SER A 131 -9.54 -6.52 11.06
C SER A 131 -10.60 -6.65 9.96
N ILE A 132 -11.86 -6.31 10.24
CA ILE A 132 -12.93 -6.24 9.23
C ILE A 132 -12.70 -5.08 8.27
N MET A 133 -12.37 -3.89 8.79
CA MET A 133 -12.03 -2.74 7.95
C MET A 133 -10.80 -3.05 7.08
N ALA A 134 -9.77 -3.69 7.64
CA ALA A 134 -8.58 -4.08 6.90
C ALA A 134 -8.89 -5.09 5.76
N GLU A 135 -9.72 -6.10 6.02
CA GLU A 135 -10.19 -7.04 4.98
C GLU A 135 -10.90 -6.31 3.83
N ALA A 136 -11.83 -5.40 4.17
CA ALA A 136 -12.57 -4.63 3.19
C ALA A 136 -11.67 -3.70 2.35
N ILE A 137 -10.75 -3.00 3.01
CA ILE A 137 -9.77 -2.12 2.35
C ILE A 137 -8.94 -2.93 1.35
N LEU A 138 -8.32 -4.03 1.78
CA LEU A 138 -7.44 -4.81 0.92
C LEU A 138 -8.18 -5.41 -0.29
N ASN A 139 -9.40 -5.90 -0.11
CA ASN A 139 -10.18 -6.47 -1.20
C ASN A 139 -10.53 -5.44 -2.29
N ARG A 140 -10.66 -4.15 -1.93
CA ARG A 140 -10.80 -3.06 -2.92
C ARG A 140 -9.45 -2.64 -3.50
N GLU A 141 -8.50 -2.24 -2.65
CA GLU A 141 -7.22 -1.66 -3.08
C GLU A 141 -6.33 -2.66 -3.79
N GLY A 142 -6.48 -3.94 -3.47
CA GLY A 142 -5.71 -5.03 -4.06
C GLY A 142 -6.01 -5.30 -5.54
N ARG A 143 -7.14 -4.78 -6.07
CA ARG A 143 -7.52 -4.86 -7.51
C ARG A 143 -7.34 -6.26 -8.12
N GLY A 144 -7.75 -7.29 -7.38
CA GLY A 144 -7.66 -8.70 -7.79
C GLY A 144 -6.29 -9.36 -7.59
N ARG A 145 -5.22 -8.61 -7.30
CA ARG A 145 -3.90 -9.17 -6.97
C ARG A 145 -3.82 -9.71 -5.54
N PHE A 146 -4.74 -9.30 -4.68
CA PHE A 146 -4.80 -9.72 -3.29
C PHE A 146 -6.21 -10.21 -2.95
N ARG A 147 -6.25 -11.17 -2.03
CA ARG A 147 -7.47 -11.63 -1.39
C ARG A 147 -7.32 -11.46 0.11
N GLY A 148 -8.10 -10.55 0.67
CA GLY A 148 -8.14 -10.26 2.09
C GLY A 148 -9.07 -11.21 2.82
N PHE A 149 -8.60 -11.62 3.98
CA PHE A 149 -9.33 -12.37 5.01
C PHE A 149 -9.10 -11.68 6.36
N SER A 150 -9.97 -11.94 7.32
CA SER A 150 -9.77 -11.50 8.71
C SER A 150 -10.15 -12.58 9.70
N ALA A 151 -9.65 -12.48 10.93
CA ALA A 151 -10.04 -13.37 12.01
C ALA A 151 -9.82 -12.73 13.38
N GLY A 152 -10.39 -13.37 14.40
CA GLY A 152 -10.28 -12.99 15.80
C GLY A 152 -9.62 -14.08 16.61
N VAL A 153 -8.74 -13.72 17.55
CA VAL A 153 -8.27 -14.68 18.57
C VAL A 153 -9.38 -15.02 19.58
N GLY A 154 -10.30 -14.08 19.81
CA GLY A 154 -11.53 -14.27 20.57
C GLY A 154 -12.68 -13.53 19.88
N PRO A 155 -13.22 -14.06 18.76
CA PRO A 155 -14.18 -13.34 17.92
C PRO A 155 -15.47 -13.02 18.70
N SER A 156 -16.06 -11.84 18.47
CA SER A 156 -17.33 -11.43 19.09
C SER A 156 -18.54 -12.17 18.54
N GLY A 157 -18.41 -12.77 17.35
CA GLY A 157 -19.52 -13.36 16.59
C GLY A 157 -20.24 -12.37 15.68
N GLU A 158 -20.06 -11.07 15.90
CA GLU A 158 -20.72 -10.00 15.14
C GLU A 158 -19.76 -8.89 14.70
N VAL A 159 -20.04 -8.33 13.51
CA VAL A 159 -19.29 -7.18 12.98
C VAL A 159 -19.85 -5.88 13.56
N SER A 160 -18.98 -4.99 14.01
CA SER A 160 -19.34 -3.69 14.61
C SER A 160 -20.26 -2.89 13.69
N GLY A 161 -21.42 -2.47 14.22
CA GLY A 161 -22.38 -1.66 13.46
C GLY A 161 -21.78 -0.33 12.96
N VAL A 162 -20.87 0.27 13.73
CA VAL A 162 -20.17 1.51 13.33
C VAL A 162 -19.19 1.22 12.18
N ALA A 163 -18.46 0.10 12.23
CA ALA A 163 -17.58 -0.31 11.14
C ALA A 163 -18.37 -0.59 9.85
N GLN A 164 -19.49 -1.32 9.95
CA GLN A 164 -20.37 -1.59 8.82
C GLN A 164 -20.91 -0.29 8.20
N SER A 165 -21.40 0.63 9.05
CA SER A 165 -21.93 1.92 8.61
C SER A 165 -20.87 2.77 7.92
N LEU A 166 -19.64 2.82 8.47
CA LEU A 166 -18.52 3.53 7.86
C LEU A 166 -18.16 2.93 6.49
N LEU A 167 -17.99 1.61 6.41
CA LEU A 167 -17.66 0.92 5.17
C LEU A 167 -18.74 1.14 4.10
N HIS A 168 -20.02 1.06 4.49
CA HIS A 168 -21.15 1.32 3.58
C HIS A 168 -21.14 2.77 3.05
N ARG A 169 -20.95 3.77 3.92
CA ARG A 169 -20.83 5.18 3.49
C ARG A 169 -19.65 5.42 2.55
N MET A 170 -18.56 4.67 2.73
CA MET A 170 -17.38 4.72 1.85
C MET A 170 -17.51 3.77 0.64
N ASN A 171 -18.71 3.24 0.39
CA ASN A 171 -19.07 2.35 -0.71
C ASN A 171 -18.32 1.00 -0.74
N TYR A 172 -17.75 0.53 0.36
CA TYR A 172 -17.08 -0.78 0.41
C TYR A 172 -18.11 -1.93 0.45
N PRO A 173 -17.88 -3.04 -0.26
CA PRO A 173 -18.72 -4.22 -0.13
C PRO A 173 -18.63 -4.82 1.28
N THR A 174 -19.77 -5.07 1.92
CA THR A 174 -19.83 -5.58 3.30
C THR A 174 -20.56 -6.92 3.44
N SER A 175 -21.28 -7.39 2.43
CA SER A 175 -22.15 -8.57 2.51
C SER A 175 -21.43 -9.88 2.84
N ALA A 176 -20.16 -10.01 2.48
CA ALA A 176 -19.34 -11.19 2.77
C ALA A 176 -18.56 -11.08 4.10
N LEU A 177 -18.58 -9.91 4.76
CA LEU A 177 -17.83 -9.68 5.98
C LEU A 177 -18.56 -10.32 7.17
N ARG A 178 -17.82 -11.09 7.96
CA ARG A 178 -18.31 -11.71 9.20
C ARG A 178 -17.18 -11.85 10.20
N SER A 179 -17.54 -11.85 11.48
CA SER A 179 -16.65 -12.18 12.60
C SER A 179 -16.43 -13.69 12.67
N LYS A 180 -15.17 -14.13 12.74
CA LYS A 180 -14.80 -15.55 12.70
C LYS A 180 -13.51 -15.86 13.49
N PRO A 181 -13.38 -17.07 14.06
CA PRO A 181 -12.22 -17.45 14.85
C PRO A 181 -11.00 -17.69 13.98
N LEU A 182 -9.81 -17.41 14.52
CA LEU A 182 -8.53 -17.70 13.87
C LEU A 182 -8.35 -19.20 13.56
N ALA A 183 -8.98 -20.08 14.34
CA ALA A 183 -8.95 -21.52 14.12
C ALA A 183 -9.50 -21.94 12.75
N GLU A 184 -10.40 -21.17 12.15
CA GLU A 184 -10.94 -21.44 10.80
C GLU A 184 -9.84 -21.48 9.74
N PHE A 185 -8.79 -20.65 9.90
CA PHE A 185 -7.65 -20.59 8.97
C PHE A 185 -6.56 -21.62 9.27
N ARG A 186 -6.81 -22.53 10.21
CA ARG A 186 -5.94 -23.66 10.53
C ARG A 186 -6.57 -25.00 10.17
N ALA A 187 -7.85 -25.00 9.82
CA ALA A 187 -8.57 -26.19 9.44
C ALA A 187 -8.03 -26.78 8.13
N GLU A 188 -8.25 -28.08 7.94
CA GLU A 188 -7.95 -28.74 6.68
C GLU A 188 -8.76 -28.11 5.54
N GLY A 189 -8.11 -27.86 4.39
CA GLY A 189 -8.73 -27.18 3.25
C GLY A 189 -8.88 -25.66 3.39
N ALA A 190 -8.47 -25.07 4.52
CA ALA A 190 -8.41 -23.62 4.66
C ALA A 190 -7.43 -23.01 3.64
N PRO A 191 -7.71 -21.80 3.12
CA PRO A 191 -6.81 -21.14 2.19
C PRO A 191 -5.44 -20.91 2.84
N LEU A 192 -4.37 -21.18 2.08
CA LEU A 192 -3.01 -20.89 2.53
C LEU A 192 -2.75 -19.38 2.47
N MET A 193 -2.21 -18.85 3.57
CA MET A 193 -1.88 -17.43 3.68
C MET A 193 -0.45 -17.18 3.21
N HIS A 194 -0.27 -16.13 2.41
CA HIS A 194 1.08 -15.62 2.09
C HIS A 194 1.53 -14.61 3.15
N PHE A 195 0.57 -13.86 3.70
CA PHE A 195 0.80 -12.81 4.70
C PHE A 195 -0.21 -12.92 5.83
N ALA A 196 0.23 -12.63 7.05
CA ALA A 196 -0.63 -12.55 8.23
C ALA A 196 -0.24 -11.33 9.08
N PHE A 197 -1.14 -10.36 9.20
CA PHE A 197 -0.89 -9.10 9.89
C PHE A 197 -1.74 -9.00 11.15
N THR A 198 -1.10 -8.75 12.28
CA THR A 198 -1.81 -8.45 13.52
C THR A 198 -2.21 -6.97 13.51
N VAL A 199 -3.47 -6.65 13.76
CA VAL A 199 -3.99 -5.26 13.79
C VAL A 199 -4.49 -4.84 15.17
N ALA A 200 -4.33 -5.70 16.17
CA ALA A 200 -4.65 -5.42 17.55
C ALA A 200 -3.42 -5.65 18.43
N ASP A 201 -3.29 -4.87 19.49
CA ASP A 201 -2.33 -5.19 20.55
C ASP A 201 -2.80 -6.48 21.23
N LEU A 202 -2.13 -7.58 20.89
CA LEU A 202 -2.45 -8.91 21.38
C LEU A 202 -1.33 -9.34 22.33
N PRO A 203 -1.68 -9.99 23.46
CA PRO A 203 -0.66 -10.51 24.35
C PRO A 203 0.21 -11.53 23.61
N GLU A 204 1.49 -11.63 23.96
CA GLU A 204 2.42 -12.61 23.35
C GLU A 204 1.91 -14.06 23.45
N THR A 205 1.08 -14.33 24.47
CA THR A 205 0.43 -15.62 24.72
C THR A 205 -0.78 -15.90 23.83
N ALA A 206 -1.32 -14.90 23.13
CA ALA A 206 -2.33 -15.11 22.10
C ALA A 206 -1.68 -15.99 21.04
N ALA A 207 -1.95 -17.30 21.10
CA ALA A 207 -1.34 -18.30 20.26
C ALA A 207 -1.70 -18.03 18.79
N LEU A 208 -0.99 -17.11 18.15
CA LEU A 208 -1.06 -16.82 16.72
C LEU A 208 -0.63 -18.06 15.92
N GLY A 209 0.09 -18.99 16.57
CA GLY A 209 0.35 -20.36 16.13
C GLY A 209 1.08 -20.44 14.79
N ALA A 210 1.52 -21.64 14.41
CA ALA A 210 1.98 -21.86 13.05
C ALA A 210 0.75 -21.93 12.14
N LEU A 211 0.40 -20.83 11.48
CA LEU A 211 -0.54 -20.89 10.36
C LEU A 211 0.06 -21.79 9.26
N PRO A 212 -0.75 -22.62 8.60
CA PRO A 212 -0.30 -23.40 7.45
C PRO A 212 0.38 -22.52 6.39
N GLY A 213 1.45 -23.03 5.77
CA GLY A 213 2.20 -22.32 4.74
C GLY A 213 3.22 -21.29 5.25
N GLN A 214 3.31 -21.08 6.57
CA GLN A 214 4.28 -20.16 7.19
C GLN A 214 4.26 -18.76 6.54
N PRO A 215 3.14 -18.02 6.62
CA PRO A 215 3.03 -16.68 6.05
C PRO A 215 4.10 -15.75 6.62
N LEU A 216 4.47 -14.72 5.85
CA LEU A 216 5.19 -13.57 6.39
C LEU A 216 4.29 -12.81 7.36
N ARG A 217 4.87 -12.32 8.46
CA ARG A 217 4.10 -11.77 9.58
C ARG A 217 4.56 -10.38 9.93
N ALA A 218 3.64 -9.49 10.26
CA ALA A 218 3.99 -8.16 10.77
C ALA A 218 2.95 -7.68 11.77
N ASP A 219 3.39 -6.82 12.68
CA ASP A 219 2.51 -6.12 13.63
C ASP A 219 2.15 -4.74 13.09
N TRP A 220 0.88 -4.60 12.73
CA TRP A 220 0.24 -3.37 12.26
C TRP A 220 -0.86 -2.96 13.22
N SER A 221 -0.62 -3.09 14.52
CA SER A 221 -1.55 -2.66 15.56
C SER A 221 -1.96 -1.21 15.38
N VAL A 222 -3.26 -0.98 15.53
CA VAL A 222 -3.90 0.33 15.57
C VAL A 222 -4.80 0.40 16.82
N PRO A 223 -5.07 1.61 17.35
CA PRO A 223 -5.95 1.79 18.50
C PRO A 223 -7.29 1.08 18.32
N ASP A 224 -7.83 0.49 19.39
CA ASP A 224 -9.11 -0.22 19.31
C ASP A 224 -10.30 0.75 19.38
N PRO A 225 -11.07 0.93 18.30
CA PRO A 225 -12.24 1.79 18.35
C PRO A 225 -13.41 1.20 19.16
N LEU A 226 -13.34 -0.07 19.55
CA LEU A 226 -14.35 -0.68 20.43
C LEU A 226 -14.18 -0.31 21.90
N THR A 227 -12.98 0.08 22.31
CA THR A 227 -12.71 0.49 23.70
C THR A 227 -12.82 2.00 23.91
N PHE A 228 -13.05 2.76 22.83
CA PHE A 228 -13.19 4.21 22.90
C PHE A 228 -14.58 4.59 23.43
N VAL A 229 -14.60 5.47 24.43
CA VAL A 229 -15.83 5.97 25.06
C VAL A 229 -15.96 7.45 24.73
N GLY A 230 -17.08 7.83 24.13
CA GLY A 230 -17.38 9.20 23.74
C GLY A 230 -18.79 9.32 23.18
N THR A 231 -19.10 10.47 22.60
CA THR A 231 -20.32 10.70 21.84
C THR A 231 -20.32 9.90 20.54
N GLU A 232 -21.50 9.72 19.92
CA GLU A 232 -21.61 9.02 18.63
C GLU A 232 -20.72 9.65 17.54
N ALA A 233 -20.61 10.98 17.52
CA ALA A 233 -19.76 11.72 16.60
C ALA A 233 -18.27 11.44 16.85
N GLU A 234 -17.83 11.45 18.11
CA GLU A 234 -16.44 11.15 18.48
C GLU A 234 -16.08 9.70 18.19
N ILE A 235 -16.98 8.74 18.48
CA ILE A 235 -16.81 7.34 18.11
C ILE A 235 -16.67 7.22 16.59
N GLY A 236 -17.55 7.86 15.82
CA GLY A 236 -17.50 7.86 14.37
C GLY A 236 -16.19 8.43 13.80
N ALA A 237 -15.71 9.54 14.37
CA ALA A 237 -14.43 10.15 14.02
C ALA A 237 -13.26 9.21 14.32
N PHE A 238 -13.27 8.56 15.49
CA PHE A 238 -12.23 7.62 15.88
C PHE A 238 -12.19 6.38 14.97
N TYR A 239 -13.35 5.84 14.57
CA TYR A 239 -13.42 4.78 13.56
C TYR A 239 -12.84 5.24 12.21
N HIS A 240 -13.09 6.48 11.81
CA HIS A 240 -12.53 7.04 10.58
C HIS A 240 -11.01 7.19 10.65
N ASP A 241 -10.47 7.61 11.79
CA ASP A 241 -9.02 7.69 12.01
C ASP A 241 -8.37 6.31 11.92
N VAL A 242 -8.93 5.31 12.61
CA VAL A 242 -8.46 3.92 12.55
C VAL A 242 -8.53 3.39 11.11
N PHE A 243 -9.61 3.67 10.39
CA PHE A 243 -9.74 3.33 8.98
C PHE A 243 -8.61 3.95 8.14
N ARG A 244 -8.33 5.25 8.32
CA ARG A 244 -7.26 5.97 7.60
C ARG A 244 -5.88 5.36 7.88
N MET A 245 -5.60 5.00 9.14
CA MET A 245 -4.34 4.34 9.51
C MET A 245 -4.17 3.00 8.78
N LEU A 246 -5.21 2.17 8.75
CA LEU A 246 -5.21 0.89 8.04
C LEU A 246 -5.10 1.07 6.52
N HIS A 247 -5.85 2.04 5.97
CA HIS A 247 -5.83 2.34 4.54
C HIS A 247 -4.45 2.76 4.05
N ASN A 248 -3.77 3.64 4.78
CA ASN A 248 -2.41 4.05 4.46
C ASN A 248 -1.45 2.85 4.44
N ARG A 249 -1.47 2.01 5.48
CA ARG A 249 -0.61 0.81 5.57
C ARG A 249 -0.87 -0.17 4.43
N ILE A 250 -2.14 -0.44 4.13
CA ILE A 250 -2.54 -1.37 3.07
C ILE A 250 -2.19 -0.81 1.68
N THR A 251 -2.32 0.50 1.48
CA THR A 251 -1.93 1.16 0.23
C THR A 251 -0.42 1.02 -0.01
N VAL A 252 0.41 1.27 1.01
CA VAL A 252 1.87 1.06 0.91
C VAL A 252 2.20 -0.40 0.63
N PHE A 253 1.54 -1.33 1.32
CA PHE A 253 1.72 -2.77 1.13
C PHE A 253 1.39 -3.26 -0.28
N THR A 254 0.23 -2.87 -0.82
CA THR A 254 -0.20 -3.30 -2.16
C THR A 254 0.68 -2.73 -3.28
N ALA A 255 1.38 -1.63 -3.01
CA ALA A 255 2.36 -1.00 -3.89
C ALA A 255 3.77 -1.62 -3.81
N LEU A 256 4.02 -2.57 -2.89
CA LEU A 256 5.35 -3.20 -2.79
C LEU A 256 5.71 -3.97 -4.06
N PRO A 257 6.99 -3.98 -4.47
CA PRO A 257 7.44 -4.72 -5.64
C PRO A 257 7.72 -6.19 -5.28
N PHE A 258 6.65 -6.98 -5.03
CA PHE A 258 6.76 -8.38 -4.57
C PHE A 258 7.62 -9.29 -5.46
N ARG A 259 7.74 -8.99 -6.77
CA ARG A 259 8.56 -9.78 -7.70
C ARG A 259 10.05 -9.50 -7.58
N SER A 260 10.45 -8.36 -7.02
CA SER A 260 11.86 -7.95 -6.94
C SER A 260 12.43 -8.07 -5.54
N LEU A 261 11.62 -8.40 -4.53
CA LEU A 261 12.05 -8.51 -3.14
C LEU A 261 12.21 -9.97 -2.75
N ASP A 262 13.36 -10.31 -2.20
CA ASP A 262 13.51 -11.57 -1.48
C ASP A 262 12.68 -11.56 -0.19
N ARG A 263 12.52 -12.75 0.41
CA ARG A 263 11.68 -12.96 1.59
C ARG A 263 12.09 -12.11 2.79
N LEU A 264 13.38 -11.92 3.03
CA LEU A 264 13.90 -11.15 4.17
C LEU A 264 13.71 -9.65 3.94
N SER A 265 14.00 -9.16 2.74
CA SER A 265 13.75 -7.78 2.35
C SER A 265 12.26 -7.43 2.41
N LEU A 266 11.39 -8.35 1.97
CA LEU A 266 9.96 -8.20 2.08
C LEU A 266 9.52 -8.14 3.54
N GLN A 267 9.97 -9.07 4.38
CA GLN A 267 9.70 -9.06 5.82
C GLN A 267 10.07 -7.72 6.47
N ARG A 268 11.28 -7.21 6.22
CA ARG A 268 11.74 -5.91 6.75
C ARG A 268 10.84 -4.74 6.33
N ARG A 269 10.35 -4.74 5.09
CA ARG A 269 9.40 -3.71 4.61
C ARG A 269 8.04 -3.83 5.30
N LEU A 270 7.53 -5.04 5.50
CA LEU A 270 6.28 -5.27 6.23
C LEU A 270 6.37 -4.76 7.68
N ASP A 271 7.50 -5.00 8.34
CA ASP A 271 7.76 -4.51 9.70
C ASP A 271 7.92 -2.98 9.75
N ALA A 272 8.40 -2.35 8.68
CA ALA A 272 8.52 -0.90 8.60
C ALA A 272 7.14 -0.24 8.45
N ILE A 273 6.25 -0.79 7.62
CA ILE A 273 4.87 -0.30 7.43
C ILE A 273 4.10 -0.25 8.77
N GLY A 274 4.34 -1.21 9.66
CA GLY A 274 3.74 -1.24 11.00
C GLY A 274 4.26 -0.14 11.94
N ARG A 275 5.52 0.27 11.78
CA ARG A 275 6.22 1.20 12.67
C ARG A 275 6.11 2.66 12.25
N GLU A 276 5.75 2.95 11.01
CA GLU A 276 5.52 4.33 10.59
C GLU A 276 4.35 4.92 11.40
N PRO A 277 4.56 6.03 12.13
CA PRO A 277 3.46 6.74 12.75
C PRO A 277 2.55 7.17 11.61
N ALA A 278 1.30 6.71 11.63
CA ALA A 278 0.30 7.22 10.70
C ALA A 278 0.32 8.73 10.87
N ALA A 279 0.77 9.46 9.84
CA ALA A 279 0.97 10.91 9.91
C ALA A 279 -0.21 11.52 10.67
N ALA A 280 0.09 12.09 11.84
CA ALA A 280 -0.89 12.77 12.66
C ALA A 280 -1.51 13.83 11.75
N GLY A 281 -2.81 13.70 11.52
CA GLY A 281 -3.56 14.77 10.88
C GLY A 281 -3.33 16.02 11.71
N VAL A 282 -2.80 17.05 11.05
CA VAL A 282 -2.61 18.38 11.62
C VAL A 282 -3.96 18.85 12.17
N ALA A 283 -3.87 19.38 13.40
CA ALA A 283 -4.81 20.18 14.18
C ALA A 283 -6.10 20.66 13.48
#